data_AF-A0A8T3R7D5-F1
#
_entry.id   AF-A0A8T3R7D5-F1
#
_cell.length_a   1.000
_cell.length_b   1.000
_cell.length_c   1.000
_cell.angle_alpha   90.00
_cell.angle_beta   90.00
_cell.angle_gamma   90.00
#
_symmetry.space_group_name_H-M   'P 1'
#
loop_
_entity.id
_entity.type
_entity.pdbx_description
1 polymer ?
#
loop_
_entity_poly.entity_id
_entity_poly.type
_entity_poly.pdbx_seq_one_letter_code
_entity_poly.pdbx_strand_id
1 'polypeptide(L)'
;VSAASVTPTAHEGNITASGTYAANCPGDSQALEIDGGVAYGHLGGLTIHVIYNDDNSIDFHTTGGTVSVAFVKGGDAYNKYAYSPAVTADDNLVSPLNGGENVPAVSHTVFCVTEDESEPTVEPTVEPTEEPTEEPTEEPTSTPDEGVQGETDVPTAPPTDTLGSSSTTQTGGALPILLIVLGFISLGAVVVTPARNRR
;
A
#
# COMPACT_ATOMS: atom_id res chain seq x y z
N VAL A 1 9.10 11.48 13.74
CA VAL A 1 7.71 10.94 13.75
C VAL A 1 7.82 9.43 13.87
N SER A 2 7.25 8.86 14.93
CA SER A 2 7.17 7.40 15.14
C SER A 2 5.83 6.89 14.62
N ALA A 3 5.77 5.61 14.23
CA ALA A 3 4.50 4.96 13.96
C ALA A 3 3.61 5.00 15.19
N ALA A 4 2.29 4.85 14.99
CA ALA A 4 1.32 4.98 16.07
C ALA A 4 1.56 3.96 17.19
N SER A 5 2.01 2.75 16.85
CA SER A 5 2.10 1.64 17.80
C SER A 5 3.52 1.25 18.24
N VAL A 6 4.56 1.47 17.43
CA VAL A 6 5.94 1.05 17.74
C VAL A 6 7.00 2.09 17.37
N THR A 7 8.13 2.08 18.09
CA THR A 7 9.29 2.91 17.75
C THR A 7 10.15 2.22 16.69
N PRO A 8 10.41 2.84 15.52
CA PRO A 8 11.24 2.22 14.50
C PRO A 8 12.70 2.12 14.92
N THR A 9 13.40 1.11 14.38
CA THR A 9 14.87 1.06 14.36
C THR A 9 15.36 1.39 12.96
N ALA A 10 16.23 2.39 12.84
CA ALA A 10 16.83 2.77 11.56
C ALA A 10 17.99 1.83 11.20
N HIS A 11 18.09 1.49 9.92
CA HIS A 11 19.12 0.62 9.36
C HIS A 11 19.64 1.20 8.05
N GLU A 12 20.97 1.22 7.90
CA GLU A 12 21.61 1.55 6.62
C GLU A 12 21.44 0.43 5.59
N GLY A 13 21.41 0.79 4.32
CA GLY A 13 21.43 -0.12 3.18
C GLY A 13 20.08 -0.36 2.49
N ASN A 14 20.06 -1.44 1.71
CA ASN A 14 18.88 -1.86 0.97
C ASN A 14 18.15 -3.01 1.67
N ILE A 15 16.87 -3.16 1.40
CA ILE A 15 16.01 -4.24 1.91
C ILE A 15 15.06 -4.65 0.78
N THR A 16 14.92 -5.95 0.57
CA THR A 16 14.07 -6.56 -0.47
C THR A 16 13.37 -7.79 0.10
N ALA A 17 12.36 -8.34 -0.58
CA ALA A 17 11.75 -9.61 -0.17
C ALA A 17 12.65 -10.82 -0.46
N SER A 18 13.62 -10.70 -1.38
CA SER A 18 14.49 -11.80 -1.78
C SER A 18 15.91 -11.35 -2.18
N GLY A 19 16.84 -12.30 -2.32
CA GLY A 19 18.21 -12.04 -2.75
C GLY A 19 19.16 -11.62 -1.63
N THR A 20 20.22 -10.88 -1.97
CA THR A 20 21.32 -10.51 -1.05
C THR A 20 20.86 -9.62 0.12
N TYR A 21 19.79 -8.84 -0.09
CA TYR A 21 19.22 -7.93 0.90
C TYR A 21 17.85 -8.42 1.39
N ALA A 22 17.60 -9.73 1.35
CA ALA A 22 16.34 -10.31 1.77
C ALA A 22 16.00 -9.98 3.23
N ALA A 23 14.76 -9.54 3.47
CA ALA A 23 14.23 -9.35 4.79
C ALA A 23 14.24 -10.65 5.60
N ASN A 24 14.77 -10.57 6.82
CA ASN A 24 14.78 -11.69 7.75
C ASN A 24 13.47 -11.68 8.55
N CYS A 25 12.45 -12.35 8.01
CA CYS A 25 11.14 -12.47 8.66
C CYS A 25 11.17 -13.51 9.79
N PRO A 26 10.55 -13.21 10.95
CA PRO A 26 10.53 -14.13 12.08
C PRO A 26 9.55 -15.29 11.87
N GLY A 27 9.87 -16.45 12.44
CA GLY A 27 8.97 -17.60 12.46
C GLY A 27 8.69 -18.16 11.07
N ASP A 28 7.41 -18.35 10.79
CA ASP A 28 6.83 -18.80 9.52
C ASP A 28 6.33 -17.64 8.64
N SER A 29 6.56 -16.39 9.05
CA SER A 29 6.18 -15.23 8.25
C SER A 29 6.95 -15.19 6.91
N GLN A 30 6.25 -14.80 5.86
CA GLN A 30 6.78 -14.64 4.50
C GLN A 30 7.01 -13.15 4.19
N ALA A 31 8.01 -12.84 3.37
CA ALA A 31 8.28 -11.47 2.95
C ALA A 31 7.44 -11.10 1.71
N LEU A 32 6.67 -10.02 1.81
CA LEU A 32 5.92 -9.41 0.71
C LEU A 32 6.49 -8.02 0.43
N GLU A 33 7.01 -7.80 -0.78
CA GLU A 33 7.54 -6.52 -1.23
C GLU A 33 6.50 -5.75 -2.06
N ILE A 34 6.39 -4.46 -1.80
CA ILE A 34 5.50 -3.53 -2.51
C ILE A 34 6.31 -2.28 -2.87
N ASP A 35 6.39 -1.99 -4.16
CA ASP A 35 7.10 -0.82 -4.69
C ASP A 35 6.43 0.49 -4.27
N GLY A 36 7.22 1.56 -4.17
CA GLY A 36 6.75 2.91 -3.84
C GLY A 36 5.65 3.39 -4.79
N GLY A 37 4.59 3.96 -4.23
CA GLY A 37 3.41 4.41 -4.97
C GLY A 37 2.44 3.29 -5.37
N VAL A 38 2.76 2.02 -5.10
CA VAL A 38 1.83 0.89 -5.31
C VAL A 38 0.98 0.70 -4.06
N ALA A 39 -0.34 0.79 -4.21
CA ALA A 39 -1.28 0.78 -3.09
C ALA A 39 -1.59 -0.63 -2.55
N TYR A 40 -1.28 -1.71 -3.28
CA TYR A 40 -1.69 -3.06 -2.89
C TYR A 40 -0.60 -4.11 -3.12
N GLY A 41 -0.54 -5.09 -2.23
CA GLY A 41 0.23 -6.31 -2.38
C GLY A 41 -0.56 -7.54 -1.95
N HIS A 42 -0.28 -8.68 -2.57
CA HIS A 42 -1.00 -9.93 -2.33
C HIS A 42 -0.03 -11.09 -2.12
N LEU A 43 -0.33 -11.96 -1.15
CA LEU A 43 0.36 -13.22 -0.95
C LEU A 43 -0.66 -14.27 -0.45
N GLY A 44 -0.97 -15.24 -1.31
CA GLY A 44 -2.01 -16.24 -1.03
C GLY A 44 -3.39 -15.59 -0.79
N GLY A 45 -4.01 -15.87 0.36
CA GLY A 45 -5.28 -15.28 0.80
C GLY A 45 -5.14 -13.90 1.45
N LEU A 46 -3.91 -13.44 1.69
CA LEU A 46 -3.62 -12.17 2.34
C LEU A 46 -3.52 -11.02 1.33
N THR A 47 -4.11 -9.88 1.70
CA THR A 47 -3.97 -8.60 0.99
C THR A 47 -3.49 -7.53 1.95
N ILE A 48 -2.48 -6.76 1.54
CA ILE A 48 -2.07 -5.51 2.20
C ILE A 48 -2.52 -4.33 1.35
N HIS A 49 -3.17 -3.36 1.97
CA HIS A 49 -3.44 -2.04 1.41
C HIS A 49 -2.50 -1.03 2.06
N VAL A 50 -1.78 -0.27 1.24
CA VAL A 50 -0.80 0.76 1.62
C VAL A 50 -1.31 2.12 1.16
N ILE A 51 -1.39 3.07 2.10
CA ILE A 51 -1.79 4.46 1.84
C ILE A 51 -0.54 5.32 1.99
N TYR A 52 -0.17 6.09 0.97
CA TYR A 52 0.99 6.97 1.01
C TYR A 52 0.59 8.37 1.46
N ASN A 53 1.32 8.91 2.43
CA ASN A 53 1.11 10.24 3.00
C ASN A 53 2.35 11.11 2.73
N ASP A 54 2.16 12.26 2.06
CA ASP A 54 3.20 13.26 1.76
C ASP A 54 4.53 12.66 1.23
N ASP A 55 4.42 11.59 0.43
CA ASP A 55 5.48 10.76 -0.16
C ASP A 55 6.44 10.06 0.82
N ASN A 56 6.56 10.47 2.09
CA ASN A 56 7.61 10.01 3.00
C ASN A 56 7.12 9.11 4.15
N SER A 57 5.81 8.93 4.27
CA SER A 57 5.21 7.98 5.19
C SER A 57 4.09 7.17 4.54
N ILE A 58 3.76 6.05 5.19
CA ILE A 58 2.66 5.19 4.80
C ILE A 58 1.83 4.79 6.01
N ASP A 59 0.58 4.44 5.72
CA ASP A 59 -0.28 3.63 6.60
C ASP A 59 -0.49 2.27 5.92
N PHE A 60 -0.75 1.23 6.70
CA PHE A 60 -1.14 -0.06 6.14
C PHE A 60 -2.33 -0.69 6.85
N HIS A 61 -3.08 -1.49 6.10
CA HIS A 61 -4.12 -2.38 6.61
C HIS A 61 -4.07 -3.72 5.90
N THR A 62 -4.27 -4.82 6.62
CA THR A 62 -4.30 -6.19 6.08
C THR A 62 -5.65 -6.86 6.19
N THR A 63 -5.95 -7.73 5.22
CA THR A 63 -7.08 -8.65 5.24
C THR A 63 -6.56 -10.05 4.96
N GLY A 64 -7.03 -11.07 5.68
CA GLY A 64 -6.61 -12.46 5.50
C GLY A 64 -5.26 -12.80 6.15
N GLY A 65 -4.82 -12.02 7.14
CA GLY A 65 -3.65 -12.30 7.96
C GLY A 65 -3.05 -11.06 8.62
N THR A 66 -1.84 -11.20 9.15
CA THR A 66 -1.20 -10.21 10.04
C THR A 66 0.24 -9.86 9.62
N VAL A 67 0.74 -8.73 10.12
CA VAL A 67 2.10 -8.23 9.93
C VAL A 67 2.89 -8.34 11.24
N SER A 68 4.02 -9.04 11.20
CA SER A 68 4.95 -9.15 12.33
C SER A 68 6.09 -8.13 12.25
N VAL A 69 6.47 -7.73 11.03
CA VAL A 69 7.49 -6.69 10.79
C VAL A 69 7.13 -5.89 9.53
N ALA A 70 7.27 -4.57 9.57
CA ALA A 70 7.26 -3.72 8.38
C ALA A 70 8.62 -3.03 8.21
N PHE A 71 9.10 -2.99 6.97
CA PHE A 71 10.30 -2.27 6.57
C PHE A 71 9.89 -1.15 5.60
N VAL A 72 10.19 0.10 5.94
CA VAL A 72 9.88 1.26 5.09
C VAL A 72 11.17 1.88 4.61
N LYS A 73 11.42 1.77 3.30
CA LYS A 73 12.68 2.19 2.68
C LYS A 73 12.53 3.54 2.00
N GLY A 74 13.49 4.43 2.24
CA GLY A 74 13.67 5.66 1.45
C GLY A 74 15.14 6.00 1.28
N GLY A 75 15.54 6.37 0.07
CA GLY A 75 16.96 6.56 -0.28
C GLY A 75 17.81 5.32 0.00
N ASP A 76 18.91 5.48 0.76
CA ASP A 76 19.91 4.41 0.99
C ASP A 76 19.75 3.70 2.34
N ALA A 77 18.65 3.90 3.06
CA ALA A 77 18.38 3.27 4.35
C ALA A 77 16.91 2.85 4.47
N TYR A 78 16.57 2.12 5.54
CA TYR A 78 15.20 1.77 5.88
C TYR A 78 14.92 1.85 7.39
N ASN A 79 13.67 2.07 7.76
CA ASN A 79 13.18 1.89 9.12
C ASN A 79 12.55 0.50 9.26
N LYS A 80 12.79 -0.16 10.40
CA LYS A 80 12.16 -1.42 10.79
C LYS A 80 11.18 -1.19 11.92
N TYR A 81 9.94 -1.64 11.73
CA TYR A 81 8.85 -1.65 12.70
C TYR A 81 8.56 -3.11 13.07
N ALA A 82 8.79 -3.50 14.32
CA ALA A 82 8.60 -4.87 14.78
C ALA A 82 7.43 -4.94 15.76
N TYR A 83 6.46 -5.81 15.47
CA TYR A 83 5.21 -5.93 16.21
C TYR A 83 5.19 -7.20 17.06
N SER A 84 4.77 -7.07 18.32
CA SER A 84 4.58 -8.20 19.23
C SER A 84 3.44 -7.87 20.21
N PRO A 85 2.22 -8.40 20.02
CA PRO A 85 1.83 -9.36 18.96
C PRO A 85 1.84 -8.75 17.55
N ALA A 86 1.75 -9.59 16.52
CA ALA A 86 1.53 -9.15 15.13
C ALA A 86 0.22 -8.35 15.01
N VAL A 87 0.15 -7.43 14.05
CA VAL A 87 -0.96 -6.48 13.90
C VAL A 87 -1.57 -6.54 12.50
N THR A 88 -2.80 -6.04 12.35
CA THR A 88 -3.47 -5.94 11.04
C THR A 88 -3.42 -4.54 10.45
N ALA A 89 -3.00 -3.53 11.20
CA ALA A 89 -2.86 -2.16 10.72
C ALA A 89 -1.89 -1.37 11.61
N ASP A 90 -1.29 -0.34 11.03
CA ASP A 90 -0.54 0.70 11.74
C ASP A 90 -0.41 1.92 10.82
N ASP A 91 -0.23 3.09 11.44
CA ASP A 91 -0.26 4.37 10.75
C ASP A 91 1.07 5.12 10.94
N ASN A 92 1.37 5.97 9.97
CA ASN A 92 2.49 6.91 9.96
C ASN A 92 3.87 6.23 10.09
N LEU A 93 4.05 5.13 9.37
CA LEU A 93 5.36 4.50 9.21
C LEU A 93 6.16 5.33 8.20
N VAL A 94 7.30 5.83 8.63
CA VAL A 94 8.11 6.80 7.88
C VAL A 94 9.38 6.15 7.37
N SER A 95 9.90 6.64 6.26
CA SER A 95 11.27 6.32 5.86
C SER A 95 12.29 6.95 6.85
N PRO A 96 13.54 6.44 6.91
CA PRO A 96 14.54 6.98 7.84
C PRO A 96 15.08 8.34 7.40
N LEU A 97 15.56 9.11 8.38
CA LEU A 97 16.33 10.33 8.11
C LEU A 97 17.74 9.96 7.66
N ASN A 98 18.05 10.09 6.37
CA ASN A 98 19.33 9.68 5.76
C ASN A 98 20.47 10.67 6.00
N GLY A 99 20.70 11.08 7.26
CA GLY A 99 21.76 12.03 7.63
C GLY A 99 21.60 13.46 7.07
N GLY A 100 20.52 13.75 6.35
CA GLY A 100 20.13 15.08 5.88
C GLY A 100 19.02 15.72 6.71
N GLU A 101 18.58 16.91 6.32
CA GLU A 101 17.48 17.64 6.99
C GLU A 101 16.09 17.12 6.59
N ASN A 102 15.97 16.37 5.49
CA ASN A 102 14.70 15.91 4.93
C ASN A 102 14.56 14.38 4.97
N VAL A 103 13.35 13.91 5.26
CA VAL A 103 12.96 12.51 5.16
C VAL A 103 12.68 12.19 3.68
N PRO A 104 13.37 11.21 3.07
CA PRO A 104 13.20 10.87 1.66
C PRO A 104 11.85 10.24 1.37
N ALA A 105 11.42 10.28 0.11
CA ALA A 105 10.23 9.56 -0.33
C ALA A 105 10.37 8.04 -0.10
N VAL A 106 9.26 7.39 0.22
CA VAL A 106 9.14 5.93 0.33
C VAL A 106 9.31 5.33 -1.07
N SER A 107 10.34 4.51 -1.21
CA SER A 107 10.70 3.88 -2.48
C SER A 107 10.26 2.44 -2.56
N HIS A 108 10.29 1.71 -1.44
CA HIS A 108 9.91 0.30 -1.34
C HIS A 108 9.44 0.03 0.09
N THR A 109 8.56 -0.95 0.23
CA THR A 109 8.15 -1.48 1.52
C THR A 109 8.23 -3.00 1.49
N VAL A 110 8.63 -3.59 2.60
CA VAL A 110 8.64 -5.05 2.78
C VAL A 110 7.88 -5.38 4.05
N PHE A 111 6.94 -6.29 3.96
CA PHE A 111 6.13 -6.74 5.09
C PHE A 111 6.43 -8.22 5.36
N CYS A 112 6.72 -8.55 6.61
CA CYS A 112 6.73 -9.92 7.09
C CYS A 112 5.33 -10.29 7.52
N VAL A 113 4.67 -11.12 6.70
CA VAL A 113 3.25 -11.44 6.85
C VAL A 113 3.02 -12.90 7.17
N THR A 114 1.96 -13.16 7.92
CA THR A 114 1.44 -14.51 8.16
C THR A 114 0.00 -14.53 7.72
N GLU A 115 -0.34 -15.44 6.81
CA GLU A 115 -1.72 -15.64 6.36
C GLU A 115 -2.54 -16.24 7.52
N ASP A 116 -3.77 -15.77 7.69
CA ASP A 116 -4.69 -16.44 8.58
C ASP A 116 -5.11 -17.76 7.93
N GLU A 117 -4.99 -18.86 8.66
CA GLU A 117 -5.61 -20.13 8.28
C GLU A 117 -7.12 -20.02 8.53
N SER A 118 -7.80 -19.17 7.76
CA SER A 118 -9.25 -19.14 7.78
C SER A 118 -9.73 -20.49 7.25
N GLU A 119 -10.24 -21.33 8.14
CA GLU A 119 -10.92 -22.56 7.75
C GLU A 119 -11.96 -22.22 6.67
N PRO A 120 -12.10 -23.04 5.61
CA PRO A 120 -13.08 -22.77 4.58
C PRO A 120 -14.44 -22.62 5.24
N THR A 121 -15.04 -21.43 5.12
CA THR A 121 -16.40 -21.19 5.58
C THR A 121 -17.28 -22.18 4.83
N VAL A 122 -17.69 -23.25 5.51
CA VAL A 122 -18.64 -24.21 4.95
C VAL A 122 -19.90 -23.38 4.72
N GLU A 123 -20.22 -23.08 3.46
CA GLU A 123 -21.45 -22.36 3.14
C GLU A 123 -22.59 -23.11 3.82
N PRO A 124 -23.47 -22.41 4.57
CA PRO A 124 -24.64 -23.07 5.11
C PRO A 124 -25.41 -23.62 3.92
N THR A 125 -25.46 -24.95 3.80
CA THR A 125 -26.33 -25.61 2.86
C THR A 125 -27.75 -25.33 3.34
N VAL A 126 -28.31 -24.20 2.90
CA VAL A 126 -29.73 -23.93 3.04
C VAL A 126 -30.41 -24.96 2.16
N GLU A 127 -30.96 -26.00 2.78
CA GLU A 127 -31.90 -26.87 2.09
C GLU A 127 -33.02 -25.98 1.54
N PRO A 128 -33.44 -26.17 0.28
CA PRO A 128 -34.49 -25.37 -0.31
C PRO A 128 -35.78 -25.56 0.50
N THR A 129 -36.21 -24.51 1.19
CA THR A 129 -37.55 -24.46 1.78
C THR A 129 -38.56 -24.61 0.66
N GLU A 130 -39.38 -25.66 0.71
CA GLU A 130 -40.45 -25.91 -0.26
C GLU A 130 -41.37 -24.68 -0.36
N GLU A 131 -41.69 -24.26 -1.59
CA GLU A 131 -42.57 -23.13 -1.85
C GLU A 131 -43.99 -23.38 -1.32
N PRO A 132 -44.66 -22.38 -0.73
CA PRO A 132 -46.07 -22.49 -0.43
C PRO A 132 -46.87 -22.47 -1.73
N THR A 133 -47.59 -23.54 -2.01
CA THR A 133 -48.61 -23.58 -3.07
C THR A 133 -49.82 -22.78 -2.60
N GLU A 134 -49.92 -21.50 -2.96
CA GLU A 134 -51.17 -20.75 -2.85
C GLU A 134 -51.78 -20.54 -4.24
N GLU A 135 -52.99 -21.07 -4.44
CA GLU A 135 -53.80 -20.83 -5.62
C GLU A 135 -54.28 -19.36 -5.68
N PRO A 136 -54.26 -18.70 -6.85
CA PRO A 136 -54.72 -17.32 -6.96
C PRO A 136 -56.24 -17.26 -6.87
N THR A 137 -56.77 -16.68 -5.80
CA THR A 137 -58.20 -16.38 -5.67
C THR A 137 -58.52 -15.01 -6.25
N GLU A 138 -59.26 -15.06 -7.36
CA GLU A 138 -60.20 -14.11 -7.99
C GLU A 138 -59.91 -12.59 -8.07
N GLU A 139 -60.09 -12.10 -9.30
CA GLU A 139 -60.04 -10.70 -9.73
C GLU A 139 -61.13 -9.83 -9.08
N PRO A 140 -60.80 -8.61 -8.62
CA PRO A 140 -61.80 -7.56 -8.50
C PRO A 140 -61.94 -6.77 -9.81
N THR A 141 -63.18 -6.73 -10.26
CA THR A 141 -63.74 -6.00 -11.39
C THR A 141 -63.81 -4.48 -11.12
N SER A 142 -63.25 -3.69 -12.05
CA SER A 142 -63.53 -2.29 -12.51
C SER A 142 -64.06 -1.21 -11.55
N THR A 143 -63.50 0.02 -11.64
CA THR A 143 -64.07 1.18 -12.39
C THR A 143 -63.08 2.37 -12.41
N PRO A 144 -63.06 3.18 -13.49
CA PRO A 144 -62.24 4.39 -13.61
C PRO A 144 -63.03 5.65 -13.18
N ASP A 145 -62.43 6.52 -12.39
CA ASP A 145 -62.91 7.91 -12.28
C ASP A 145 -61.79 8.87 -11.87
N GLU A 146 -62.02 10.13 -12.23
CA GLU A 146 -61.33 11.36 -11.86
C GLU A 146 -60.05 11.72 -12.65
N GLY A 147 -60.28 12.55 -13.67
CA GLY A 147 -59.27 13.46 -14.17
C GLY A 147 -59.09 14.67 -13.26
N VAL A 148 -57.88 15.22 -13.23
CA VAL A 148 -57.63 16.63 -12.94
C VAL A 148 -56.45 17.11 -13.79
N GLN A 149 -56.73 18.11 -14.62
CA GLN A 149 -55.76 18.96 -15.30
C GLN A 149 -54.92 19.76 -14.28
N GLY A 150 -53.64 19.95 -14.57
CA GLY A 150 -52.82 20.91 -13.85
C GLY A 150 -51.42 21.00 -14.44
N GLU A 151 -51.28 21.82 -15.47
CA GLU A 151 -50.00 22.31 -15.99
C GLU A 151 -49.20 22.98 -14.88
N THR A 152 -47.87 22.78 -14.83
CA THR A 152 -46.93 23.84 -14.46
C THR A 152 -45.59 23.56 -15.12
N ASP A 153 -45.41 24.16 -16.29
CA ASP A 153 -44.10 24.45 -16.87
C ASP A 153 -43.32 25.38 -15.93
N VAL A 154 -42.11 24.99 -15.53
CA VAL A 154 -41.09 25.93 -15.09
C VAL A 154 -39.82 25.69 -15.90
N PRO A 155 -39.41 26.64 -16.77
CA PRO A 155 -38.11 26.60 -17.39
C PRO A 155 -37.08 27.27 -16.48
N THR A 156 -35.80 26.91 -16.69
CA THR A 156 -34.60 27.77 -16.55
C THR A 156 -33.62 27.40 -15.43
N ALA A 157 -32.46 26.86 -15.83
CA ALA A 157 -31.17 27.58 -15.74
C ALA A 157 -30.12 26.96 -16.69
N PRO A 158 -29.22 27.77 -17.28
CA PRO A 158 -28.27 27.37 -18.33
C PRO A 158 -27.09 26.52 -17.84
N PRO A 159 -26.36 25.82 -18.75
CA PRO A 159 -25.13 25.13 -18.40
C PRO A 159 -24.03 26.12 -17.98
N THR A 160 -23.39 25.84 -16.84
CA THR A 160 -22.18 26.54 -16.42
C THR A 160 -20.97 25.90 -17.10
N ASP A 161 -20.60 26.43 -18.25
CA ASP A 161 -19.30 26.13 -18.86
C ASP A 161 -18.19 26.83 -18.06
N THR A 162 -17.49 26.06 -17.23
CA THR A 162 -16.23 26.50 -16.62
C THR A 162 -15.09 26.16 -17.56
N LEU A 163 -14.82 27.06 -18.52
CA LEU A 163 -13.58 27.08 -19.28
C LEU A 163 -12.47 27.62 -18.38
N GLY A 164 -11.69 26.71 -17.79
CA GLY A 164 -10.58 27.05 -16.92
C GLY A 164 -9.51 25.97 -16.93
N SER A 165 -8.78 25.83 -18.04
CA SER A 165 -7.46 25.19 -18.04
C SER A 165 -6.60 25.75 -19.15
N SER A 166 -5.94 26.85 -18.80
CA SER A 166 -4.50 27.01 -18.88
C SER A 166 -3.79 26.09 -19.88
N SER A 167 -3.57 26.62 -21.08
CA SER A 167 -2.49 26.17 -21.95
C SER A 167 -1.15 26.46 -21.28
N THR A 168 -0.63 25.50 -20.52
CA THR A 168 0.80 25.47 -20.19
C THR A 168 1.56 25.05 -21.43
N THR A 169 2.12 26.04 -22.09
CA THR A 169 3.14 25.97 -23.12
C THR A 169 4.15 24.85 -22.84
N GLN A 170 3.98 23.71 -23.52
CA GLN A 170 4.99 22.67 -23.64
C GLN A 170 6.04 23.16 -24.66
N THR A 171 6.94 24.02 -24.19
CA THR A 171 8.17 24.34 -24.93
C THR A 171 9.07 23.12 -24.86
N GLY A 172 9.25 22.48 -26.01
CA GLY A 172 10.24 21.43 -26.21
C GLY A 172 11.62 21.89 -25.74
N GLY A 173 12.06 21.28 -24.63
CA GLY A 173 13.44 21.30 -24.19
C GLY A 173 14.04 19.93 -24.45
N ALA A 174 14.64 19.76 -25.63
CA ALA A 174 15.57 18.68 -25.88
C ALA A 174 16.66 18.72 -24.81
N LEU A 175 16.70 17.74 -23.91
CA LEU A 175 17.84 17.55 -23.03
C LEU A 175 18.89 16.72 -23.79
N PRO A 176 20.10 17.25 -24.00
CA PRO A 176 21.18 16.48 -24.58
C PRO A 176 21.63 15.40 -23.59
N ILE A 177 21.78 14.20 -24.13
CA ILE A 177 22.51 13.08 -23.56
C ILE A 177 23.88 13.58 -23.06
N LEU A 178 24.05 13.67 -21.74
CA LEU A 178 25.34 13.94 -21.12
C LEU A 178 25.99 12.61 -20.72
N LEU A 179 26.73 12.02 -21.67
CA LEU A 179 27.69 10.97 -21.39
C LEU A 179 28.88 11.58 -20.63
N ILE A 180 28.99 11.33 -19.33
CA ILE A 180 30.25 11.50 -18.60
C ILE A 180 30.91 10.13 -18.49
N VAL A 181 31.89 9.93 -19.36
CA VAL A 181 32.87 8.85 -19.32
C VAL A 181 34.17 9.45 -18.74
N LEU A 182 34.86 8.67 -17.90
CA LEU A 182 36.17 8.87 -17.23
C LEU A 182 36.10 9.64 -15.89
N GLY A 183 36.71 9.21 -14.79
CA GLY A 183 37.66 8.14 -14.53
C GLY A 183 38.60 8.56 -13.38
N PHE A 184 38.68 7.79 -12.29
CA PHE A 184 39.74 7.82 -11.28
C PHE A 184 39.85 6.38 -10.73
N ILE A 185 40.74 5.53 -11.24
CA ILE A 185 42.13 5.30 -10.79
C ILE A 185 42.29 5.24 -9.25
N SER A 186 42.42 3.99 -8.80
CA SER A 186 43.03 3.41 -7.59
C SER A 186 43.98 4.26 -6.72
N LEU A 187 43.95 4.08 -5.39
CA LEU A 187 45.09 3.62 -4.58
C LEU A 187 44.77 3.43 -3.06
N GLY A 188 45.13 2.26 -2.50
CA GLY A 188 45.64 2.01 -1.12
C GLY A 188 44.76 2.34 0.10
N ALA A 189 44.69 1.53 1.16
CA ALA A 189 45.82 0.88 1.83
C ALA A 189 45.43 -0.45 2.50
N VAL A 190 46.34 -1.42 2.39
CA VAL A 190 46.36 -2.68 3.15
C VAL A 190 46.76 -2.36 4.59
N VAL A 191 45.89 -2.66 5.56
CA VAL A 191 46.25 -2.67 6.98
C VAL A 191 46.78 -4.06 7.32
N VAL A 192 48.10 -4.17 7.49
CA VAL A 192 48.76 -5.35 8.03
C VAL A 192 48.67 -5.29 9.56
N THR A 193 47.93 -6.19 10.19
CA THR A 193 47.97 -6.42 11.64
C THR A 193 49.08 -7.41 11.99
N PRO A 194 49.99 -7.08 12.94
CA PRO A 194 51.05 -8.00 13.34
C PRO A 194 50.55 -9.09 14.28
N ALA A 195 50.98 -10.32 14.00
CA ALA A 195 50.77 -11.50 14.83
C ALA A 195 51.49 -11.38 16.18
N ARG A 196 50.73 -11.45 17.28
CA ARG A 196 51.26 -11.49 18.65
C ARG A 196 51.67 -12.92 19.00
N ASN A 197 52.98 -13.10 19.11
CA ASN A 197 53.64 -14.37 19.41
C ASN A 197 53.34 -14.83 20.86
N ARG A 198 52.96 -16.10 21.04
CA ARG A 198 52.82 -16.76 22.35
C ARG A 198 54.19 -17.32 22.77
N ARG A 199 54.62 -16.96 23.98
CA ARG A 199 55.52 -17.78 24.81
C ARG A 199 54.82 -18.01 26.14
#